data_AF-A0A937X5Z0-F1
#
_entry.id   AF-A0A937X5Z0-F1
#
_cell.length_a   1.000
_cell.length_b   1.000
_cell.length_c   1.000
_cell.angle_alpha   90.00
_cell.angle_beta   90.00
_cell.angle_gamma   90.00
#
_symmetry.space_group_name_H-M   'P 1'
#
loop_
_entity.id
_entity.type
_entity.pdbx_description
1 polymer ?
#
loop_
_entity_poly.entity_id
_entity_poly.type
_entity_poly.pdbx_seq_one_letter_code
_entity_poly.pdbx_strand_id
1 'polypeptide(L)'
;WSARTGHALYMGEFGAYQKGDYQSRVKWTRTVRQEAERRGIRDWAYWEFGAGFGAYDRDNAAWRRELLDALIPGATESLPPSPGDPETTTRLDLRIYDDRLRAGWADRSWDSDVDFGDLTRLDAGAAAIAWKPGKAWAGLYLHADSPISTTGYDAVGLRLQATANGQAFNLVAYDEAGKDLPQKADLASHGGAPLIGRWTSYVVPLSALGATNRKIAGLAIQDRTGAAQSLAYVDEIGLTKKN
;
A
#
# COMPACT_ATOMS: atom_id res chain seq x y z
N TRP A 1 -9.11 -13.03 40.05
CA TRP A 1 -10.48 -13.54 40.31
C TRP A 1 -10.64 -14.95 39.78
N SER A 2 -10.53 -15.19 38.47
CA SER A 2 -10.64 -16.53 37.85
C SER A 2 -9.77 -17.60 38.55
N ALA A 3 -8.48 -17.32 38.78
CA ALA A 3 -7.59 -18.22 39.51
C ALA A 3 -8.03 -18.53 40.96
N ARG A 4 -8.76 -17.62 41.61
CA ARG A 4 -9.28 -17.80 42.97
C ARG A 4 -10.62 -18.53 42.99
N THR A 5 -11.43 -18.40 41.94
CA THR A 5 -12.80 -18.92 41.90
C THR A 5 -12.94 -20.18 41.06
N GLY A 6 -11.94 -20.56 40.27
CA GLY A 6 -11.98 -21.72 39.38
C GLY A 6 -12.89 -21.55 38.17
N HIS A 7 -13.38 -20.33 37.89
CA HIS A 7 -14.26 -20.05 36.76
C HIS A 7 -13.45 -19.46 35.60
N ALA A 8 -13.68 -19.96 34.38
CA ALA A 8 -13.12 -19.38 33.16
C ALA A 8 -13.65 -17.94 32.97
N LEU A 9 -12.81 -17.04 32.47
CA LEU A 9 -13.16 -15.66 32.20
C LEU A 9 -13.11 -15.40 30.70
N TYR A 10 -14.24 -14.98 30.15
CA TYR A 10 -14.38 -14.54 28.77
C TYR A 10 -14.64 -13.03 28.76
N MET A 11 -13.83 -12.27 28.02
CA MET A 11 -14.08 -10.83 27.82
C MET A 11 -15.06 -10.66 26.66
N GLY A 12 -16.34 -10.55 27.00
CA GLY A 12 -17.43 -10.60 26.02
C GLY A 12 -17.40 -9.49 24.98
N GLU A 13 -17.00 -8.28 25.35
CA GLU A 13 -16.94 -7.15 24.44
C GLU A 13 -15.83 -6.17 24.86
N PHE A 14 -15.07 -5.70 23.87
CA PHE A 14 -14.29 -4.47 23.97
C PHE A 14 -14.21 -3.82 22.58
N GLY A 15 -14.17 -2.49 22.55
CA GLY A 15 -14.07 -1.74 21.31
C GLY A 15 -13.97 -0.24 21.55
N ALA A 16 -13.50 0.48 20.54
CA ALA A 16 -13.41 1.94 20.58
C ALA A 16 -14.29 2.58 19.49
N TYR A 17 -15.19 3.46 19.92
CA TYR A 17 -16.22 4.07 19.07
C TYR A 17 -15.62 4.97 17.98
N GLN A 18 -16.15 4.89 16.76
CA GLN A 18 -15.59 5.56 15.58
C GLN A 18 -15.61 7.09 15.62
N LYS A 19 -16.39 7.72 16.51
CA LYS A 19 -16.32 9.18 16.71
C LYS A 19 -15.05 9.63 17.43
N GLY A 20 -14.33 8.72 18.10
CA GLY A 20 -13.02 9.00 18.67
C GLY A 20 -11.93 9.04 17.59
N ASP A 21 -10.81 9.68 17.93
CA ASP A 21 -9.61 9.69 17.08
C ASP A 21 -9.18 8.27 16.69
N TYR A 22 -8.93 8.06 15.39
CA TYR A 22 -8.69 6.72 14.84
C TYR A 22 -7.41 6.08 15.42
N GLN A 23 -6.34 6.84 15.56
CA GLN A 23 -5.09 6.33 16.12
C GLN A 23 -5.23 5.96 17.59
N SER A 24 -6.04 6.72 18.33
CA SER A 24 -6.42 6.38 19.70
C SER A 24 -7.23 5.08 19.77
N ARG A 25 -8.14 4.83 18.81
CA ARG A 25 -8.90 3.57 18.71
C ARG A 25 -7.96 2.37 18.52
N VAL A 26 -7.00 2.47 17.60
CA VAL A 26 -6.01 1.42 17.32
C VAL A 26 -5.16 1.14 18.56
N LYS A 27 -4.58 2.18 19.17
CA LYS A 27 -3.74 2.05 20.38
C LYS A 27 -4.51 1.45 21.55
N TRP A 28 -5.73 1.91 21.78
CA TRP A 28 -6.59 1.40 22.85
C TRP A 28 -6.94 -0.07 22.62
N THR A 29 -7.36 -0.43 21.40
CA THR A 29 -7.73 -1.81 21.03
C THR A 29 -6.55 -2.76 21.24
N ARG A 30 -5.37 -2.40 20.74
CA ARG A 30 -4.14 -3.17 20.95
C ARG A 30 -3.88 -3.34 22.44
N THR A 31 -3.89 -2.24 23.19
CA THR A 31 -3.59 -2.26 24.63
C THR A 31 -4.53 -3.18 25.40
N VAL A 32 -5.84 -3.10 25.16
CA VAL A 32 -6.83 -3.96 25.83
C VAL A 32 -6.58 -5.42 25.51
N ARG A 33 -6.33 -5.76 24.23
CA ARG A 33 -6.00 -7.13 23.81
C ARG A 33 -4.75 -7.67 24.50
N GLN A 34 -3.63 -6.94 24.49
CA GLN A 34 -2.38 -7.44 25.12
C GLN A 34 -2.53 -7.53 26.63
N GLU A 35 -3.22 -6.57 27.26
CA GLU A 35 -3.41 -6.57 28.70
C GLU A 35 -4.38 -7.68 29.16
N ALA A 36 -5.38 -8.04 28.36
CA ALA A 36 -6.23 -9.21 28.58
C ALA A 36 -5.40 -10.50 28.51
N GLU A 37 -4.64 -10.70 27.43
CA GLU A 37 -3.78 -11.87 27.23
C GLU A 37 -2.72 -12.01 28.34
N ARG A 38 -2.05 -10.91 28.71
CA ARG A 38 -1.04 -10.87 29.78
C ARG A 38 -1.61 -11.27 31.14
N ARG A 39 -2.91 -11.05 31.37
CA ARG A 39 -3.63 -11.45 32.59
C ARG A 39 -4.26 -12.83 32.50
N GLY A 40 -4.04 -13.55 31.40
CA GLY A 40 -4.57 -14.90 31.18
C GLY A 40 -6.02 -14.92 30.65
N ILE A 41 -6.55 -13.78 30.20
CA ILE A 41 -7.86 -13.70 29.53
C ILE A 41 -7.61 -13.90 28.03
N ARG A 42 -7.57 -15.15 27.60
CA ARG A 42 -7.25 -15.52 26.20
C ARG A 42 -8.48 -15.54 25.30
N ASP A 43 -9.65 -15.73 25.89
CA ASP A 43 -10.93 -15.74 25.18
C ASP A 43 -11.55 -14.35 25.28
N TRP A 44 -11.73 -13.70 24.13
CA TRP A 44 -12.32 -12.37 24.03
C TRP A 44 -13.04 -12.19 22.70
N ALA A 45 -13.98 -11.24 22.64
CA ALA A 45 -14.56 -10.77 21.39
C ALA A 45 -14.47 -9.26 21.25
N TYR A 46 -14.10 -8.83 20.04
CA TYR A 46 -14.09 -7.43 19.66
C TYR A 46 -15.49 -6.99 19.24
N TRP A 47 -15.97 -5.91 19.84
CA TRP A 47 -17.16 -5.20 19.40
C TRP A 47 -16.71 -4.02 18.52
N GLU A 48 -16.94 -3.99 17.21
CA GLU A 48 -17.81 -4.89 16.44
C GLU A 48 -17.30 -5.16 15.02
N PHE A 49 -18.05 -5.96 14.26
CA PHE A 49 -17.76 -6.25 12.87
C PHE A 49 -17.79 -4.98 12.01
N GLY A 50 -18.92 -4.27 11.87
CA GLY A 50 -19.06 -3.31 10.75
C GLY A 50 -19.86 -2.03 10.96
N ALA A 51 -20.23 -1.64 12.17
CA ALA A 51 -20.97 -0.38 12.41
C ALA A 51 -20.12 0.63 13.21
N GLY A 52 -20.71 1.28 14.24
CA GLY A 52 -20.08 2.32 15.05
C GLY A 52 -18.71 1.97 15.67
N PHE A 53 -18.39 0.69 15.85
CA PHE A 53 -17.10 0.22 16.37
C PHE A 53 -16.34 -0.65 15.35
N GLY A 54 -16.84 -0.75 14.13
CA GLY A 54 -16.45 -1.74 13.13
C GLY A 54 -14.95 -1.83 12.87
N ALA A 55 -14.40 -3.04 12.99
CA ALA A 55 -13.09 -3.40 12.42
C ALA A 55 -13.16 -3.60 10.90
N TYR A 56 -14.34 -3.96 10.39
CA TYR A 56 -14.67 -3.99 8.98
C TYR A 56 -15.41 -2.71 8.58
N ASP A 57 -15.07 -2.18 7.42
CA ASP A 57 -15.74 -1.06 6.80
C ASP A 57 -16.70 -1.59 5.75
N ARG A 58 -18.00 -1.56 6.07
CA ARG A 58 -19.05 -2.12 5.21
C ARG A 58 -19.23 -1.33 3.92
N ASP A 59 -19.06 -0.01 3.98
CA ASP A 59 -19.22 0.87 2.82
C ASP A 59 -18.10 0.63 1.81
N ASN A 60 -16.93 0.22 2.32
CA ASN A 60 -15.72 0.00 1.54
C ASN A 60 -15.41 -1.47 1.29
N ALA A 61 -16.25 -2.38 1.79
CA ALA A 61 -16.03 -3.83 1.76
C ALA A 61 -14.59 -4.23 2.14
N ALA A 62 -14.03 -3.59 3.17
CA ALA A 62 -12.61 -3.72 3.50
C ALA A 62 -12.36 -3.70 5.01
N TRP A 63 -11.33 -4.43 5.44
CA TRP A 63 -10.85 -4.35 6.82
C TRP A 63 -10.13 -3.02 7.10
N ARG A 64 -10.39 -2.43 8.27
CA ARG A 64 -9.57 -1.34 8.82
C ARG A 64 -8.25 -1.95 9.30
N ARG A 65 -7.25 -1.98 8.42
CA ARG A 65 -6.04 -2.80 8.57
C ARG A 65 -5.32 -2.62 9.91
N GLU A 66 -5.11 -1.39 10.36
CA GLU A 66 -4.46 -1.15 11.68
C GLU A 66 -5.28 -1.65 12.86
N LEU A 67 -6.62 -1.62 12.76
CA LEU A 67 -7.51 -2.14 13.79
C LEU A 67 -7.52 -3.67 13.77
N LEU A 68 -7.47 -4.28 12.59
CA LEU A 68 -7.34 -5.73 12.42
C LEU A 68 -6.00 -6.23 12.96
N ASP A 69 -4.89 -5.58 12.64
CA ASP A 69 -3.56 -5.90 13.18
C ASP A 69 -3.50 -5.74 14.70
N ALA A 70 -4.15 -4.70 15.25
CA ALA A 70 -4.27 -4.52 16.69
C ALA A 70 -4.96 -5.71 17.39
N LEU A 71 -5.90 -6.37 16.70
CA LEU A 71 -6.64 -7.54 17.19
C LEU A 71 -5.91 -8.85 16.95
N ILE A 72 -5.41 -9.05 15.73
CA ILE A 72 -4.78 -10.28 15.25
C ILE A 72 -3.45 -9.89 14.56
N PRO A 73 -2.36 -9.75 15.33
CA PRO A 73 -1.05 -9.40 14.77
C PRO A 73 -0.61 -10.42 13.73
N GLY A 74 -0.16 -9.95 12.57
CA GLY A 74 0.28 -10.83 11.47
C GLY A 74 -0.85 -11.52 10.70
N ALA A 75 -2.12 -11.15 10.91
CA ALA A 75 -3.24 -11.65 10.09
C ALA A 75 -3.03 -11.39 8.58
N THR A 76 -2.19 -10.43 8.20
CA THR A 76 -1.80 -10.18 6.81
C THR A 76 -0.91 -11.27 6.20
N GLU A 77 -0.23 -12.11 6.98
CA GLU A 77 0.55 -13.24 6.47
C GLU A 77 -0.26 -14.54 6.33
N SER A 78 -1.38 -14.66 7.06
CA SER A 78 -2.06 -15.95 7.24
C SER A 78 -3.55 -15.96 6.89
N LEU A 79 -4.17 -14.84 6.49
CA LEU A 79 -5.55 -14.88 6.02
C LEU A 79 -5.59 -15.50 4.61
N PRO A 80 -6.31 -16.63 4.42
CA PRO A 80 -6.67 -17.02 3.06
C PRO A 80 -7.50 -15.88 2.44
N PRO A 81 -7.34 -15.62 1.12
CA PRO A 81 -8.13 -14.61 0.44
C PRO A 81 -9.62 -14.84 0.67
N SER A 82 -10.37 -13.76 0.86
CA SER A 82 -11.81 -13.80 1.08
C SER A 82 -12.48 -14.55 -0.10
N PRO A 83 -13.34 -15.55 0.16
CA PRO A 83 -14.03 -16.28 -0.90
C PRO A 83 -15.06 -15.34 -1.55
N GLY A 84 -14.64 -14.60 -2.58
CA GLY A 84 -15.50 -13.66 -3.29
C GLY A 84 -14.78 -12.60 -4.12
N ASP A 85 -13.50 -12.31 -3.85
CA ASP A 85 -12.71 -11.45 -4.73
C ASP A 85 -12.05 -12.32 -5.81
N PRO A 86 -12.20 -12.03 -7.12
CA PRO A 86 -11.32 -12.61 -8.11
C PRO A 86 -9.90 -12.18 -7.74
N GLU A 87 -9.11 -13.15 -7.30
CA GLU A 87 -7.69 -12.99 -7.02
C GLU A 87 -7.00 -12.28 -8.19
N THR A 88 -6.63 -11.03 -7.97
CA THR A 88 -5.46 -10.46 -8.61
C THR A 88 -4.76 -9.58 -7.58
N THR A 89 -4.37 -10.18 -6.46
CA THR A 89 -3.25 -9.63 -5.71
C THR A 89 -2.05 -9.82 -6.62
N THR A 90 -1.73 -8.76 -7.38
CA THR A 90 -0.57 -8.69 -8.26
C THR A 90 0.66 -9.11 -7.46
N ARG A 91 1.11 -10.35 -7.64
CA ARG A 91 2.27 -10.88 -6.93
C ARG A 91 3.51 -10.15 -7.45
N LEU A 92 4.06 -9.25 -6.65
CA LEU A 92 5.34 -8.62 -6.93
C LEU A 92 6.46 -9.62 -6.64
N ASP A 93 7.01 -10.19 -7.70
CA ASP A 93 8.14 -11.12 -7.63
C ASP A 93 9.47 -10.39 -7.42
N LEU A 94 9.59 -9.16 -7.94
CA LEU A 94 10.67 -8.24 -7.60
C LEU A 94 10.08 -7.02 -6.93
N ARG A 95 10.40 -6.82 -5.66
CA ARG A 95 9.93 -5.67 -4.89
C ARG A 95 10.93 -4.52 -5.00
N ILE A 96 10.43 -3.33 -5.30
CA ILE A 96 11.17 -2.08 -5.40
C ILE A 96 10.89 -1.24 -4.15
N TYR A 97 9.61 -1.09 -3.85
CA TYR A 97 9.12 -0.48 -2.62
C TYR A 97 8.00 -1.36 -2.04
N ASP A 98 8.10 -1.63 -0.75
CA ASP A 98 7.16 -2.42 0.05
C ASP A 98 7.45 -2.07 1.51
N ASP A 99 6.70 -1.10 2.04
CA ASP A 99 6.88 -0.42 3.35
C ASP A 99 8.22 0.28 3.60
N ARG A 100 9.14 0.17 2.64
CA ARG A 100 10.46 0.76 2.62
C ARG A 100 11.02 0.61 1.22
N LEU A 101 11.89 1.55 0.86
CA LEU A 101 12.70 1.40 -0.33
C LEU A 101 13.65 0.20 -0.14
N ARG A 102 13.65 -0.74 -1.10
CA ARG A 102 14.49 -1.94 -1.01
C ARG A 102 15.96 -1.59 -1.23
N ALA A 103 16.85 -2.33 -0.58
CA ALA A 103 18.30 -2.19 -0.80
C ALA A 103 18.64 -2.38 -2.29
N GLY A 104 19.58 -1.57 -2.80
CA GLY A 104 19.90 -1.52 -4.22
C GLY A 104 19.02 -0.57 -5.03
N TRP A 105 18.13 0.19 -4.37
CA TRP A 105 17.34 1.25 -4.97
C TRP A 105 17.60 2.58 -4.24
N ALA A 106 17.61 3.66 -5.01
CA ALA A 106 17.80 5.01 -4.55
C ALA A 106 16.68 5.91 -5.11
N ASP A 107 16.28 6.88 -4.30
CA ASP A 107 15.44 7.98 -4.76
C ASP A 107 16.26 8.94 -5.63
N ARG A 108 15.77 9.17 -6.85
CA ARG A 108 16.28 10.19 -7.78
C ARG A 108 15.15 11.03 -8.35
N SER A 109 14.09 11.21 -7.56
CA SER A 109 12.94 12.03 -7.90
C SER A 109 13.36 13.47 -8.22
N TRP A 110 12.59 14.12 -9.08
CA TRP A 110 12.83 15.50 -9.50
C TRP A 110 11.56 16.32 -9.35
N ASP A 111 11.76 17.60 -9.06
CA ASP A 111 10.70 18.61 -8.91
C ASP A 111 9.52 18.16 -8.01
N SER A 112 9.80 17.27 -7.06
CA SER A 112 8.82 16.62 -6.19
C SER A 112 9.28 16.69 -4.73
N ASP A 113 8.32 16.82 -3.81
CA ASP A 113 8.55 16.52 -2.40
C ASP A 113 8.20 15.04 -2.17
N VAL A 114 9.12 14.25 -1.63
CA VAL A 114 8.95 12.80 -1.44
C VAL A 114 9.32 12.42 0.00
N ASP A 115 8.44 11.65 0.64
CA ASP A 115 8.67 11.02 1.94
C ASP A 115 8.34 9.54 1.85
N PHE A 116 9.33 8.68 2.10
CA PHE A 116 9.22 7.21 2.05
C PHE A 116 8.81 6.59 3.39
N GLY A 117 8.57 7.39 4.42
CA GLY A 117 8.28 6.94 5.78
C GLY A 117 6.89 7.32 6.29
N ASP A 118 5.94 7.61 5.41
CA ASP A 118 4.61 8.06 5.85
C ASP A 118 3.80 6.89 6.43
N LEU A 119 3.65 6.92 7.75
CA LEU A 119 2.91 5.93 8.53
C LEU A 119 1.40 6.25 8.61
N THR A 120 0.94 7.38 8.06
CA THR A 120 -0.43 7.88 8.23
C THR A 120 -1.41 7.37 7.17
N ARG A 121 -0.91 6.84 6.06
CA ARG A 121 -1.69 6.36 4.91
C ARG A 121 -1.15 5.03 4.42
N LEU A 122 -1.63 3.96 5.04
CA LEU A 122 -1.16 2.59 4.79
C LEU A 122 -2.05 1.90 3.77
N ASP A 123 -1.47 1.32 2.72
CA ASP A 123 -2.18 0.42 1.81
C ASP A 123 -2.06 -1.02 2.28
N ALA A 124 -0.82 -1.48 2.48
CA ALA A 124 -0.48 -2.78 3.00
C ALA A 124 0.81 -2.67 3.81
N GLY A 125 0.71 -2.70 5.14
CA GLY A 125 1.88 -2.71 6.01
C GLY A 125 2.10 -1.41 6.76
N ALA A 126 3.36 -1.03 6.98
CA ALA A 126 3.80 0.00 7.91
C ALA A 126 4.06 1.39 7.29
N ALA A 127 4.29 1.54 5.98
CA ALA A 127 4.54 2.86 5.39
C ALA A 127 4.21 2.97 3.89
N ALA A 128 3.70 4.11 3.45
CA ALA A 128 3.59 4.45 2.02
C ALA A 128 4.51 5.60 1.63
N ILE A 129 4.76 5.76 0.33
CA ILE A 129 5.43 6.93 -0.22
C ILE A 129 4.42 8.07 -0.32
N ALA A 130 4.61 9.12 0.47
CA ALA A 130 3.95 10.39 0.29
C ALA A 130 4.70 11.20 -0.79
N TRP A 131 4.06 11.41 -1.93
CA TRP A 131 4.65 12.07 -3.09
C TRP A 131 3.83 13.27 -3.54
N LYS A 132 4.44 14.45 -3.56
CA LYS A 132 3.82 15.69 -4.02
C LYS A 132 4.58 16.24 -5.23
N PRO A 133 4.02 16.14 -6.45
CA PRO A 133 4.62 16.72 -7.66
C PRO A 133 4.55 18.25 -7.61
N GLY A 134 5.69 18.92 -7.45
CA GLY A 134 5.77 20.37 -7.21
C GLY A 134 5.78 21.23 -8.48
N LYS A 135 6.07 20.65 -9.65
CA LYS A 135 6.09 21.35 -10.95
C LYS A 135 5.54 20.47 -12.08
N ALA A 136 5.36 21.09 -13.25
CA ALA A 136 5.06 20.39 -14.49
C ALA A 136 6.08 19.27 -14.75
N TRP A 137 5.58 18.07 -15.07
CA TRP A 137 6.40 16.90 -15.39
C TRP A 137 7.27 16.37 -14.25
N ALA A 138 7.04 16.81 -13.02
CA ALA A 138 7.68 16.29 -11.82
C ALA A 138 7.47 14.77 -11.69
N GLY A 139 8.45 14.08 -11.12
CA GLY A 139 8.43 12.62 -11.06
C GLY A 139 8.97 12.05 -9.76
N LEU A 140 8.30 11.00 -9.29
CA LEU A 140 8.80 10.05 -8.30
C LEU A 140 9.64 9.01 -9.04
N TYR A 141 10.95 9.00 -8.84
CA TYR A 141 11.86 8.12 -9.58
C TYR A 141 12.68 7.22 -8.67
N LEU A 142 12.46 5.91 -8.83
CA LEU A 142 13.20 4.88 -8.13
C LEU A 142 14.24 4.32 -9.09
N HIS A 143 15.51 4.59 -8.79
CA HIS A 143 16.66 4.21 -9.59
C HIS A 143 17.39 3.04 -8.93
N ALA A 144 17.65 1.97 -9.68
CA ALA A 144 18.42 0.83 -9.22
C ALA A 144 19.92 1.14 -9.26
N ASP A 145 20.66 0.82 -8.20
CA ASP A 145 22.13 1.01 -8.13
C ASP A 145 22.87 0.20 -9.20
N SER A 146 22.24 -0.87 -9.69
CA SER A 146 22.69 -1.67 -10.83
C SER A 146 21.51 -1.97 -11.75
N PRO A 147 21.66 -1.86 -13.08
CA PRO A 147 20.55 -2.11 -14.01
C PRO A 147 19.95 -3.50 -13.84
N ILE A 148 18.63 -3.57 -13.83
CA ILE A 148 17.86 -4.79 -13.57
C ILE A 148 17.37 -5.36 -14.89
N SER A 149 17.57 -6.66 -15.10
CA SER A 149 16.98 -7.37 -16.22
C SER A 149 15.49 -7.60 -16.02
N THR A 150 14.69 -7.18 -16.98
CA THR A 150 13.25 -7.46 -17.04
C THR A 150 12.92 -8.79 -17.70
N THR A 151 13.93 -9.58 -18.09
CA THR A 151 13.73 -10.93 -18.64
C THR A 151 13.06 -11.82 -17.59
N GLY A 152 11.95 -12.46 -17.96
CA GLY A 152 11.15 -13.29 -17.05
C GLY A 152 10.07 -12.54 -16.28
N TYR A 153 9.98 -11.22 -16.45
CA TYR A 153 8.88 -10.38 -15.94
C TYR A 153 7.96 -9.96 -17.09
N ASP A 154 6.68 -9.71 -16.77
CA ASP A 154 5.66 -9.33 -17.74
C ASP A 154 5.10 -7.91 -17.50
N ALA A 155 5.02 -7.47 -16.25
CA ALA A 155 4.42 -6.18 -15.91
C ALA A 155 5.10 -5.52 -14.70
N VAL A 156 4.85 -4.22 -14.56
CA VAL A 156 5.08 -3.44 -13.35
C VAL A 156 3.76 -3.39 -12.57
N GLY A 157 3.80 -3.75 -11.29
CA GLY A 157 2.71 -3.53 -10.35
C GLY A 157 3.00 -2.33 -9.46
N LEU A 158 1.98 -1.52 -9.18
CA LEU A 158 2.01 -0.47 -8.17
C LEU A 158 0.61 -0.15 -7.65
N ARG A 159 0.52 0.47 -6.47
CA ARG A 159 -0.72 1.00 -5.92
C ARG A 159 -0.59 2.50 -5.71
N LEU A 160 -1.63 3.24 -6.07
CA LEU A 160 -1.64 4.70 -5.95
C LEU A 160 -2.98 5.19 -5.41
N GLN A 161 -2.91 6.18 -4.53
CA GLN A 161 -4.06 6.88 -3.98
C GLN A 161 -3.93 8.39 -4.22
N ALA A 162 -4.97 8.98 -4.81
CA ALA A 162 -5.06 10.43 -4.98
C ALA A 162 -5.54 11.10 -3.68
N THR A 163 -5.23 12.39 -3.53
CA THR A 163 -5.81 13.26 -2.48
C THR A 163 -6.71 14.35 -3.04
N ALA A 164 -6.70 14.57 -4.36
CA ALA A 164 -7.48 15.59 -5.06
C ALA A 164 -7.96 15.13 -6.44
N ASN A 165 -8.98 15.81 -6.96
CA ASN A 165 -9.52 15.53 -8.29
C ASN A 165 -8.54 15.97 -9.39
N GLY A 166 -8.58 15.27 -10.52
CA GLY A 166 -7.78 15.62 -11.70
C GLY A 166 -6.32 15.21 -11.63
N GLN A 167 -5.93 14.45 -10.60
CA GLN A 167 -4.59 13.88 -10.53
C GLN A 167 -4.42 12.81 -11.61
N ALA A 168 -3.36 12.93 -12.40
CA ALA A 168 -3.11 12.06 -13.53
C ALA A 168 -1.61 11.82 -13.68
N PHE A 169 -1.23 10.57 -13.96
CA PHE A 169 0.17 10.13 -13.93
C PHE A 169 0.49 9.14 -15.06
N ASN A 170 1.73 9.20 -15.53
CA ASN A 170 2.30 8.19 -16.42
C ASN A 170 3.33 7.35 -15.65
N LEU A 171 3.45 6.08 -16.01
CA LEU A 171 4.59 5.24 -15.67
C LEU A 171 5.61 5.29 -16.80
N VAL A 172 6.87 5.49 -16.44
CA VAL A 172 8.00 5.63 -17.36
C VAL A 172 9.13 4.71 -16.90
N ALA A 173 9.73 3.99 -17.83
CA ALA A 173 10.93 3.19 -17.57
C ALA A 173 12.17 3.89 -18.12
N TYR A 174 13.32 3.64 -17.50
CA TYR A 174 14.61 4.21 -17.91
C TYR A 174 15.58 3.10 -18.32
N ASP A 175 16.33 3.30 -19.40
CA ASP A 175 17.35 2.35 -19.86
C ASP A 175 18.60 2.33 -18.97
N GLU A 176 19.57 1.45 -19.28
CA GLU A 176 20.82 1.30 -18.52
C GLU A 176 21.66 2.57 -18.43
N ALA A 177 21.47 3.51 -19.36
CA ALA A 177 22.17 4.80 -19.37
C ALA A 177 21.43 5.88 -18.56
N GLY A 178 20.30 5.54 -17.94
CA GLY A 178 19.47 6.49 -17.20
C GLY A 178 18.66 7.42 -18.11
N LYS A 179 18.43 7.02 -19.37
CA LYS A 179 17.58 7.76 -20.32
C LYS A 179 16.17 7.18 -20.32
N ASP A 180 15.15 8.03 -20.40
CA ASP A 180 13.76 7.58 -20.47
C ASP A 180 13.49 6.80 -21.76
N LEU A 181 12.71 5.74 -21.63
CA LEU A 181 12.22 4.99 -22.77
C LEU A 181 11.15 5.82 -23.51
N PRO A 182 11.05 5.68 -24.85
CA PRO A 182 10.14 6.50 -25.65
C PRO A 182 8.66 6.24 -25.34
N GLN A 183 8.33 5.08 -24.78
CA GLN A 183 6.97 4.71 -24.41
C GLN A 183 6.70 5.10 -22.94
N LYS A 184 5.65 5.90 -22.74
CA LYS A 184 5.14 6.29 -21.43
C LYS A 184 3.73 5.74 -21.29
N ALA A 185 3.51 4.88 -20.31
CA ALA A 185 2.22 4.24 -20.12
C ALA A 185 1.33 5.10 -19.22
N ASP A 186 0.11 5.38 -19.66
CA ASP A 186 -0.88 6.06 -18.85
C ASP A 186 -1.42 5.13 -17.77
N LEU A 187 -1.26 5.49 -16.49
CA LEU A 187 -1.81 4.68 -15.40
C LEU A 187 -3.33 4.53 -15.51
N ALA A 188 -4.06 5.54 -15.98
CA ALA A 188 -5.50 5.45 -16.11
C ALA A 188 -5.96 4.35 -17.09
N SER A 189 -5.11 4.01 -18.08
CA SER A 189 -5.37 2.92 -19.04
C SER A 189 -5.13 1.51 -18.46
N HIS A 190 -4.55 1.41 -17.25
CA HIS A 190 -4.11 0.15 -16.63
C HIS A 190 -4.67 -0.06 -15.21
N GLY A 191 -5.70 0.72 -14.83
CA GLY A 191 -6.33 0.66 -13.50
C GLY A 191 -7.40 1.72 -13.27
N GLY A 192 -7.65 2.63 -14.23
CA GLY A 192 -8.57 3.74 -14.09
C GLY A 192 -7.94 4.97 -13.43
N ALA A 193 -8.67 6.09 -13.42
CA ALA A 193 -8.21 7.30 -12.75
C ALA A 193 -7.97 7.03 -11.25
N PRO A 194 -6.91 7.60 -10.65
CA PRO A 194 -6.61 7.35 -9.25
C PRO A 194 -7.73 7.88 -8.36
N LEU A 195 -8.16 7.05 -7.41
CA LEU A 195 -9.30 7.37 -6.55
C LEU A 195 -8.85 8.21 -5.36
N ILE A 196 -9.69 9.18 -4.98
CA ILE A 196 -9.41 10.04 -3.83
C ILE A 196 -9.62 9.25 -2.54
N GLY A 197 -8.58 9.21 -1.70
CA GLY A 197 -8.62 8.58 -0.39
C GLY A 197 -8.79 7.06 -0.42
N ARG A 198 -8.70 6.44 -1.61
CA ARG A 198 -8.75 4.99 -1.83
C ARG A 198 -7.57 4.56 -2.70
N TRP A 199 -7.08 3.36 -2.45
CA TRP A 199 -5.99 2.79 -3.22
C TRP A 199 -6.50 2.16 -4.52
N THR A 200 -5.90 2.56 -5.63
CA THR A 200 -6.10 1.95 -6.94
C THR A 200 -4.88 1.11 -7.28
N SER A 201 -5.11 -0.14 -7.70
CA SER A 201 -4.04 -1.04 -8.15
C SER A 201 -3.83 -0.92 -9.66
N TYR A 202 -2.57 -0.82 -10.08
CA TYR A 202 -2.16 -0.70 -11.47
C TYR A 202 -1.25 -1.87 -11.85
N VAL A 203 -1.53 -2.46 -13.01
CA VAL A 203 -0.68 -3.49 -13.62
C VAL A 203 -0.35 -3.06 -15.04
N VAL A 204 0.85 -2.53 -15.22
CA VAL A 204 1.29 -1.97 -16.49
C VAL A 204 2.21 -2.96 -17.20
N PRO A 205 1.80 -3.52 -18.35
CA PRO A 205 2.65 -4.43 -19.10
C PRO A 205 3.98 -3.79 -19.46
N LEU A 206 5.08 -4.54 -19.35
CA LEU A 206 6.40 -4.07 -19.77
C LEU A 206 6.45 -3.76 -21.27
N SER A 207 5.56 -4.36 -22.07
CA SER A 207 5.39 -4.02 -23.49
C SER A 207 4.82 -2.62 -23.70
N ALA A 208 3.98 -2.10 -22.80
CA ALA A 208 3.45 -0.74 -22.85
C ALA A 208 4.50 0.32 -22.47
N LEU A 209 5.57 -0.10 -21.79
CA LEU A 209 6.71 0.74 -21.40
C LEU A 209 7.93 0.61 -22.34
N GLY A 210 7.86 -0.27 -23.33
CA GLY A 210 9.01 -0.62 -24.17
C GLY A 210 10.11 -1.33 -23.39
N ALA A 211 9.77 -1.92 -22.25
CA ALA A 211 10.66 -2.48 -21.25
C ALA A 211 10.77 -4.01 -21.27
N THR A 212 10.29 -4.67 -22.33
CA THR A 212 10.30 -6.15 -22.44
C THR A 212 11.71 -6.69 -22.71
N ASN A 213 12.14 -7.72 -21.96
CA ASN A 213 13.41 -8.44 -22.16
C ASN A 213 14.65 -7.55 -22.33
N ARG A 214 14.77 -6.51 -21.50
CA ARG A 214 15.90 -5.58 -21.51
C ARG A 214 16.40 -5.33 -20.10
N LYS A 215 17.47 -4.55 -19.95
CA LYS A 215 17.80 -4.00 -18.63
C LYS A 215 17.28 -2.57 -18.50
N ILE A 216 16.82 -2.24 -17.31
CA ILE A 216 16.33 -0.91 -16.94
C ILE A 216 17.13 -0.39 -15.75
N ALA A 217 17.44 0.91 -15.73
CA ALA A 217 18.05 1.55 -14.57
C ALA A 217 17.01 2.00 -13.53
N GLY A 218 15.72 2.06 -13.89
CA GLY A 218 14.67 2.37 -12.92
C GLY A 218 13.31 2.63 -13.52
N LEU A 219 12.37 3.01 -12.65
CA LEU A 219 10.98 3.30 -12.96
C LEU A 219 10.58 4.63 -12.31
N ALA A 220 9.88 5.48 -13.05
CA ALA A 220 9.33 6.73 -12.54
C ALA A 220 7.82 6.82 -12.73
N ILE A 221 7.14 7.37 -11.73
CA ILE A 221 5.77 7.88 -11.86
C ILE A 221 5.89 9.38 -12.11
N GLN A 222 5.38 9.84 -13.25
CA GLN A 222 5.55 11.22 -13.73
C GLN A 222 4.19 11.92 -13.85
N ASP A 223 4.12 13.19 -13.43
CA ASP A 223 3.02 14.09 -13.75
C ASP A 223 2.76 14.14 -15.26
N ARG A 224 1.50 13.99 -15.67
CA ARG A 224 1.08 14.16 -17.08
C ARG A 224 0.14 15.33 -17.30
N THR A 225 -0.23 16.05 -16.24
CA THR A 225 -1.09 17.24 -16.35
C THR A 225 -0.29 18.45 -16.85
N GLY A 226 1.04 18.41 -16.72
CA GLY A 226 1.91 19.54 -17.08
C GLY A 226 1.84 20.67 -16.06
N ALA A 227 1.48 20.36 -14.82
CA ALA A 227 1.36 21.31 -13.72
C ALA A 227 1.73 20.65 -12.39
N ALA A 228 1.94 21.48 -11.35
CA ALA A 228 2.05 20.98 -9.99
C ALA A 228 0.75 20.25 -9.60
N GLN A 229 0.87 19.13 -8.90
CA GLN A 229 -0.27 18.34 -8.44
C GLN A 229 -0.31 18.27 -6.90
N SER A 230 -1.48 17.96 -6.37
CA SER A 230 -1.65 17.65 -4.95
C SER A 230 -0.87 16.41 -4.54
N LEU A 231 -0.76 16.19 -3.23
CA LEU A 231 -0.17 15.00 -2.65
C LEU A 231 -0.83 13.73 -3.21
N ALA A 232 -0.05 12.70 -3.46
CA ALA A 232 -0.49 11.35 -3.77
C ALA A 232 0.27 10.38 -2.87
N TYR A 233 -0.32 9.22 -2.62
CA TYR A 233 0.36 8.13 -1.93
C TYR A 233 0.63 7.00 -2.90
N VAL A 234 1.80 6.40 -2.82
CA VAL A 234 2.22 5.29 -3.67
C VAL A 234 2.76 4.17 -2.79
N ASP A 235 2.40 2.93 -3.11
CA ASP A 235 2.82 1.75 -2.36
C ASP A 235 2.97 0.54 -3.29
N GLU A 236 3.57 -0.54 -2.79
CA GLU A 236 3.65 -1.86 -3.44
C GLU A 236 4.18 -1.78 -4.89
N ILE A 237 5.36 -1.18 -5.07
CA ILE A 237 5.98 -1.01 -6.39
C ILE A 237 6.88 -2.21 -6.68
N GLY A 238 6.70 -2.84 -7.84
CA GLY A 238 7.53 -3.98 -8.22
C GLY A 238 7.28 -4.51 -9.62
N LEU A 239 7.99 -5.61 -9.96
CA LEU A 239 7.76 -6.37 -11.19
C LEU A 239 7.08 -7.70 -10.89
N THR A 240 6.19 -8.12 -11.79
CA THR A 240 5.52 -9.42 -11.74
C THR A 240 6.07 -10.37 -12.79
N LYS A 241 6.27 -11.63 -12.41
CA LYS A 241 6.73 -12.65 -13.35
C LYS A 241 5.69 -12.96 -14.40
N LYS A 242 6.21 -13.52 -15.49
CA LYS A 242 5.44 -14.17 -16.54
C LYS A 242 4.80 -15.44 -15.99
N ASN A 243 3.47 -15.53 -16.07
CA ASN A 243 2.74 -16.77 -15.79
C ASN A 243 2.88 -17.76 -16.94
#